data_AF-A0A934SXI3-F1
#
_entry.id   AF-A0A934SXI3-F1
#
_cell.length_a   1.000
_cell.length_b   1.000
_cell.length_c   1.000
_cell.angle_alpha   90.00
_cell.angle_beta   90.00
_cell.angle_gamma   90.00
#
_symmetry.space_group_name_H-M   'P 1'
#
loop_
_entity.id
_entity.type
_entity.pdbx_description
1 polymer ?
#
loop_
_entity_poly.entity_id
_entity_poly.type
_entity_poly.pdbx_seq_one_letter_code
_entity_poly.pdbx_strand_id
1 'polypeptide(L)'
;MKTIGTDHLFSLLKTAYPDKAWYLEPYDINGVTRHAILFSHDGAGIHDPMESSCGRFAQPDRYGLSDEHARVLRRHNRDYASHISGGNVDLQAVLARIVEASKAQPPHQAESFFDDLGFEVHDIGAGKLAFVLYDADRKYLCITDPSGSTLPEQLVNLRVRLYEADDQIVAECFI
;
A
#
# COMPACT_ATOMS: atom_id res chain seq x y z
N MET A 1 10.83 0.39 -10.97
CA MET A 1 9.99 -0.39 -11.92
C MET A 1 9.39 0.59 -12.95
N LYS A 2 9.37 0.29 -14.26
CA LYS A 2 8.67 1.17 -15.22
C LYS A 2 7.17 1.13 -14.90
N THR A 3 6.58 2.27 -14.59
CA THR A 3 5.13 2.42 -14.38
C THR A 3 4.40 2.03 -15.65
N ILE A 4 3.47 1.08 -15.54
CA ILE A 4 2.56 0.72 -16.63
C ILE A 4 1.54 1.86 -16.75
N GLY A 5 1.36 2.41 -17.96
CA GLY A 5 0.35 3.46 -18.18
C GLY A 5 -1.08 2.93 -17.98
N THR A 6 -1.98 3.78 -17.48
CA THR A 6 -3.38 3.42 -17.15
C THR A 6 -4.06 2.65 -18.28
N ASP A 7 -4.00 3.16 -19.51
CA ASP A 7 -4.67 2.56 -20.67
C ASP A 7 -4.17 1.15 -20.98
N HIS A 8 -2.85 0.94 -20.82
CA HIS A 8 -2.23 -0.37 -21.04
C HIS A 8 -2.65 -1.36 -19.95
N LEU A 9 -2.59 -0.95 -18.67
CA LEU A 9 -3.01 -1.79 -17.56
C LEU A 9 -4.50 -2.14 -17.65
N PHE A 10 -5.35 -1.16 -17.97
CA PHE A 10 -6.79 -1.34 -18.16
C PHE A 10 -7.09 -2.36 -19.27
N SER A 11 -6.40 -2.24 -20.41
CA SER A 11 -6.56 -3.17 -21.52
C SER A 11 -6.14 -4.59 -21.15
N LEU A 12 -4.99 -4.75 -20.47
CA LEU A 12 -4.50 -6.05 -20.00
C LEU A 12 -5.48 -6.72 -19.03
N LEU A 13 -6.00 -5.98 -18.05
CA LEU A 13 -6.96 -6.50 -17.06
C LEU A 13 -8.28 -6.91 -17.72
N LYS A 14 -8.79 -6.13 -18.67
CA LYS A 14 -9.98 -6.50 -19.44
C LYS A 14 -9.80 -7.77 -20.27
N THR A 15 -8.62 -7.96 -20.85
CA THR A 15 -8.32 -9.18 -21.62
C THR A 15 -8.16 -10.40 -20.72
N ALA A 16 -7.50 -10.24 -19.56
CA ALA A 16 -7.30 -11.34 -18.62
C ALA A 16 -8.58 -11.76 -17.89
N TYR A 17 -9.50 -10.82 -17.66
CA TYR A 17 -10.74 -11.01 -16.91
C TYR A 17 -11.95 -10.46 -17.68
N PRO A 18 -12.31 -11.09 -18.81
CA PRO A 18 -13.38 -10.60 -19.69
C PRO A 18 -14.79 -10.75 -19.08
N ASP A 19 -14.93 -11.57 -18.04
CA ASP A 19 -16.14 -11.78 -17.24
C ASP A 19 -16.45 -10.59 -16.32
N LYS A 20 -15.48 -9.71 -16.05
CA LYS A 20 -15.62 -8.59 -15.12
C LYS A 20 -15.99 -7.30 -15.84
N ALA A 21 -16.86 -6.52 -15.22
CA ALA A 21 -17.24 -5.20 -15.71
C ALA A 21 -16.24 -4.14 -15.20
N TRP A 22 -15.28 -3.80 -16.06
CA TRP A 22 -14.23 -2.81 -15.79
C TRP A 22 -14.63 -1.41 -16.25
N TYR A 23 -14.24 -0.39 -15.47
CA TYR A 23 -14.44 1.01 -15.79
C TYR A 23 -13.27 1.87 -15.31
N LEU A 24 -13.15 3.06 -15.89
CA LEU A 24 -12.18 4.07 -15.49
C LEU A 24 -12.91 5.14 -14.70
N GLU A 25 -12.51 5.34 -13.45
CA GLU A 25 -13.07 6.35 -12.58
C GLU A 25 -12.16 7.59 -12.56
N PRO A 26 -12.62 8.75 -13.06
CA PRO A 26 -11.82 9.96 -13.05
C PRO A 26 -11.71 10.53 -11.63
N TYR A 27 -10.53 11.05 -11.28
CA TYR A 27 -10.30 11.77 -10.02
C TYR A 27 -9.24 12.85 -10.20
N ASP A 28 -9.34 13.92 -9.41
CA ASP A 28 -8.43 15.07 -9.50
C ASP A 28 -7.47 15.11 -8.32
N ILE A 29 -6.18 15.15 -8.62
CA ILE A 29 -5.12 15.39 -7.63
C ILE A 29 -4.24 16.54 -8.12
N ASN A 30 -4.05 17.56 -7.28
CA ASN A 30 -3.19 18.71 -7.56
C ASN A 30 -3.50 19.39 -8.91
N GLY A 31 -4.79 19.46 -9.28
CA GLY A 31 -5.24 20.07 -10.54
C GLY A 31 -4.99 19.21 -11.80
N VAL A 32 -4.63 17.93 -11.63
CA VAL A 32 -4.46 16.97 -12.73
C VAL A 32 -5.52 15.88 -12.63
N THR A 33 -6.31 15.72 -13.68
CA THR A 33 -7.25 14.60 -13.81
C THR A 33 -6.50 13.31 -14.11
N ARG A 34 -6.72 12.31 -13.26
CA ARG A 34 -6.20 10.94 -13.35
C ARG A 34 -7.36 9.95 -13.41
N HIS A 35 -7.05 8.69 -13.65
CA HIS A 35 -8.06 7.63 -13.73
C HIS A 35 -7.67 6.43 -12.89
N ALA A 36 -8.56 6.02 -12.00
CA ALA A 36 -8.48 4.74 -11.30
C ALA A 36 -9.09 3.64 -12.17
N ILE A 37 -8.56 2.43 -12.05
CA ILE A 37 -9.13 1.26 -12.74
C ILE A 37 -9.98 0.51 -11.73
N LEU A 38 -11.29 0.50 -11.95
CA LEU A 38 -12.24 -0.14 -11.06
C LEU A 38 -12.94 -1.28 -11.79
N PHE A 39 -13.47 -2.23 -11.02
CA PHE A 39 -14.42 -3.20 -11.54
C PHE A 39 -15.55 -3.39 -10.53
N SER A 40 -16.73 -3.72 -11.05
CA SER A 40 -17.88 -4.00 -10.21
C SER A 40 -17.93 -5.49 -9.87
N HIS A 41 -18.17 -5.81 -8.61
CA HIS A 41 -18.60 -7.13 -8.18
C HIS A 41 -19.91 -6.97 -7.41
N ASP A 42 -20.96 -7.69 -7.81
CA ASP A 42 -22.30 -7.57 -7.24
C ASP A 42 -22.85 -6.12 -7.16
N GLY A 43 -22.49 -5.28 -8.12
CA GLY A 43 -22.94 -3.88 -8.18
C GLY A 43 -22.17 -2.92 -7.27
N ALA A 44 -21.20 -3.40 -6.47
CA ALA A 44 -20.31 -2.56 -5.68
C ALA A 44 -18.99 -2.30 -6.44
N GLY A 45 -18.58 -1.04 -6.51
CA GLY A 45 -17.29 -0.64 -7.06
C GLY A 45 -16.16 -0.96 -6.09
N ILE A 46 -15.19 -1.76 -6.52
CA ILE A 46 -14.03 -2.09 -5.71
C ILE A 46 -12.95 -1.08 -6.00
N HIS A 47 -12.72 -0.20 -5.04
CA HIS A 47 -12.06 1.07 -5.31
C HIS A 47 -10.96 1.43 -4.29
N ASP A 48 -10.88 0.67 -3.19
CA ASP A 48 -9.86 0.89 -2.16
C ASP A 48 -9.14 -0.43 -1.75
N PRO A 49 -7.81 -0.47 -1.86
CA PRO A 49 -6.99 -1.56 -1.33
C PRO A 49 -6.60 -1.43 0.15
N MET A 50 -7.15 -0.48 0.91
CA MET A 50 -6.91 -0.19 2.33
C MET A 50 -8.17 0.15 3.18
N GLU A 51 -9.39 0.16 2.63
CA GLU A 51 -10.58 0.57 3.39
C GLU A 51 -10.99 -0.41 4.49
N SER A 52 -11.20 0.15 5.68
CA SER A 52 -11.69 -0.48 6.91
C SER A 52 -13.20 -0.80 6.92
N SER A 53 -13.96 -0.37 5.91
CA SER A 53 -15.41 -0.62 5.79
C SER A 53 -15.75 -2.03 5.26
N CYS A 54 -14.78 -2.72 4.65
CA CYS A 54 -14.94 -4.03 4.03
C CYS A 54 -14.04 -5.12 4.64
N GLY A 55 -13.83 -5.06 5.97
CA GLY A 55 -12.88 -5.88 6.73
C GLY A 55 -12.57 -7.26 6.14
N ARG A 56 -11.30 -7.44 5.72
CA ARG A 56 -10.47 -8.67 5.72
C ARG A 56 -9.39 -8.60 4.63
N PHE A 57 -8.18 -8.15 4.99
CA PHE A 57 -6.96 -8.44 4.23
C PHE A 57 -6.43 -9.85 4.53
N ALA A 58 -7.28 -10.85 4.26
CA ALA A 58 -6.90 -12.27 4.28
C ALA A 58 -7.45 -13.04 3.07
N GLN A 59 -7.96 -12.37 2.03
CA GLN A 59 -8.50 -13.05 0.85
C GLN A 59 -8.13 -12.32 -0.45
N PRO A 60 -6.97 -12.64 -1.04
CA PRO A 60 -6.72 -12.35 -2.47
C PRO A 60 -7.84 -12.85 -3.40
N ASP A 61 -8.64 -13.80 -2.92
CA ASP A 61 -9.60 -14.59 -3.69
C ASP A 61 -10.99 -13.97 -3.83
N ARG A 62 -11.31 -12.85 -3.17
CA ARG A 62 -12.71 -12.39 -3.09
C ARG A 62 -13.32 -12.02 -4.45
N TYR A 63 -12.47 -11.72 -5.44
CA TYR A 63 -12.90 -11.21 -6.73
C TYR A 63 -12.29 -11.93 -7.95
N GLY A 64 -11.58 -13.03 -7.74
CA GLY A 64 -11.02 -13.87 -8.81
C GLY A 64 -9.89 -13.24 -9.63
N LEU A 65 -9.17 -12.26 -9.07
CA LEU A 65 -7.91 -11.77 -9.64
C LEU A 65 -6.75 -12.64 -9.15
N SER A 66 -5.66 -12.73 -9.92
CA SER A 66 -4.41 -13.29 -9.40
C SER A 66 -3.78 -12.32 -8.41
N ASP A 67 -2.96 -12.83 -7.49
CA ASP A 67 -2.23 -12.02 -6.51
C ASP A 67 -1.45 -10.89 -7.16
N GLU A 68 -0.80 -11.19 -8.28
CA GLU A 68 0.01 -10.23 -9.03
C GLU A 68 -0.85 -9.13 -9.67
N HIS A 69 -1.96 -9.49 -10.32
CA HIS A 69 -2.83 -8.50 -10.94
C HIS A 69 -3.51 -7.63 -9.88
N ALA A 70 -3.93 -8.24 -8.76
CA ALA A 70 -4.43 -7.50 -7.62
C ALA A 70 -3.35 -6.53 -7.12
N ARG A 71 -2.10 -6.97 -6.96
CA ARG A 71 -0.97 -6.13 -6.52
C ARG A 71 -0.75 -4.92 -7.42
N VAL A 72 -0.65 -5.14 -8.73
CA VAL A 72 -0.46 -4.05 -9.69
C VAL A 72 -1.63 -3.06 -9.65
N LEU A 73 -2.86 -3.56 -9.53
CA LEU A 73 -4.06 -2.73 -9.41
C LEU A 73 -4.03 -1.87 -8.13
N ARG A 74 -3.61 -2.44 -6.99
CA ARG A 74 -3.45 -1.69 -5.74
C ARG A 74 -2.46 -0.55 -5.88
N ARG A 75 -1.29 -0.82 -6.49
CA ARG A 75 -0.27 0.22 -6.73
C ARG A 75 -0.80 1.31 -7.65
N HIS A 76 -1.51 0.95 -8.71
CA HIS A 76 -2.09 1.89 -9.66
C HIS A 76 -3.15 2.80 -9.01
N ASN A 77 -4.03 2.25 -8.19
CA ASN A 77 -5.14 2.99 -7.57
C ASN A 77 -4.78 3.66 -6.23
N ARG A 78 -3.52 3.62 -5.77
CA ARG A 78 -3.14 4.16 -4.45
C ARG A 78 -3.52 5.62 -4.25
N ASP A 79 -3.22 6.45 -5.24
CA ASP A 79 -3.52 7.87 -5.19
C ASP A 79 -5.03 8.13 -5.17
N TYR A 80 -5.80 7.33 -5.89
CA TYR A 80 -7.25 7.36 -5.85
C TYR A 80 -7.78 6.96 -4.47
N ALA A 81 -7.21 5.92 -3.85
CA ALA A 81 -7.57 5.47 -2.50
C ALA A 81 -7.28 6.56 -1.44
N SER A 82 -6.13 7.22 -1.55
CA SER A 82 -5.81 8.39 -0.71
C SER A 82 -6.78 9.55 -0.95
N HIS A 83 -7.17 9.80 -2.21
CA HIS A 83 -8.13 10.85 -2.55
C HIS A 83 -9.50 10.63 -1.91
N ILE A 84 -10.06 9.41 -1.99
CA ILE A 84 -11.37 9.08 -1.41
C ILE A 84 -11.34 9.07 0.12
N SER A 85 -10.25 8.64 0.74
CA SER A 85 -10.13 8.54 2.20
C SER A 85 -9.76 9.88 2.86
N GLY A 86 -9.50 10.92 2.06
CA GLY A 86 -8.95 12.19 2.53
C GLY A 86 -7.51 12.05 3.04
N GLY A 87 -6.79 11.03 2.57
CA GLY A 87 -5.43 10.70 2.99
C GLY A 87 -5.34 9.92 4.30
N ASN A 88 -6.48 9.55 4.89
CA ASN A 88 -6.48 8.81 6.14
C ASN A 88 -5.96 7.39 5.93
N VAL A 89 -5.02 6.98 6.78
CA VAL A 89 -4.43 5.64 6.79
C VAL A 89 -4.48 5.07 8.20
N ASP A 90 -5.08 3.89 8.36
CA ASP A 90 -5.03 3.17 9.65
C ASP A 90 -3.64 2.53 9.85
N LEU A 91 -2.74 3.31 10.44
CA LEU A 91 -1.36 2.89 10.71
C LEU A 91 -1.28 1.66 11.64
N GLN A 92 -2.28 1.44 12.51
CA GLN A 92 -2.30 0.26 13.38
C GLN A 92 -2.65 -1.01 12.58
N ALA A 93 -3.63 -0.92 11.68
CA ALA A 93 -3.94 -2.02 10.76
C ALA A 93 -2.75 -2.34 9.84
N VAL A 94 -2.03 -1.32 9.36
CA VAL A 94 -0.79 -1.50 8.58
C VAL A 94 0.27 -2.23 9.41
N LEU A 95 0.50 -1.81 10.65
CA LEU A 95 1.46 -2.46 11.54
C LEU A 95 1.13 -3.93 11.77
N ALA A 96 -0.13 -4.26 12.05
CA ALA A 96 -0.58 -5.63 12.22
C ALA A 96 -0.26 -6.49 10.99
N ARG A 97 -0.46 -5.93 9.79
CA ARG A 97 -0.15 -6.62 8.53
C ARG A 97 1.35 -6.86 8.32
N ILE A 98 2.20 -5.92 8.73
CA ILE A 98 3.66 -6.10 8.71
C ILE A 98 4.06 -7.26 9.62
N VAL A 99 3.49 -7.31 10.83
CA VAL A 99 3.75 -8.37 11.83
C VAL A 99 3.23 -9.73 11.36
N GLU A 100 2.15 -9.78 10.60
CA GLU A 100 1.67 -11.03 10.01
C GLU A 100 2.57 -11.50 8.86
N ALA A 101 2.96 -10.59 7.97
CA ALA A 101 3.81 -10.89 6.83
C ALA A 101 5.23 -11.33 7.23
N SER A 102 5.76 -10.82 8.35
CA SER A 102 7.06 -11.24 8.87
C SER A 102 7.13 -12.70 9.32
N LYS A 103 5.97 -13.29 9.63
CA LYS A 103 5.86 -14.69 10.07
C LYS A 103 5.79 -15.68 8.90
N ALA A 104 5.67 -15.20 7.66
CA ALA A 104 5.57 -16.05 6.48
C ALA A 104 6.90 -16.77 6.17
N GLN A 105 6.81 -17.97 5.58
CA GLN A 105 7.97 -18.73 5.11
C GLN A 105 7.83 -19.08 3.62
N PRO A 106 8.80 -18.72 2.76
CA PRO A 106 10.02 -17.95 3.06
C PRO A 106 9.71 -16.47 3.39
N PRO A 107 10.63 -15.74 4.05
CA PRO A 107 10.47 -14.32 4.32
C PRO A 107 10.27 -13.51 3.03
N HIS A 108 9.32 -12.58 3.05
CA HIS A 108 9.10 -11.68 1.92
C HIS A 108 10.25 -10.67 1.76
N GLN A 109 10.50 -10.26 0.50
CA GLN A 109 11.37 -9.13 0.20
C GLN A 109 10.70 -7.83 0.68
N ALA A 110 11.41 -7.08 1.54
CA ALA A 110 10.89 -5.91 2.20
C ALA A 110 10.49 -4.81 1.21
N GLU A 111 11.36 -4.49 0.24
CA GLU A 111 11.11 -3.43 -0.75
C GLU A 111 9.77 -3.64 -1.48
N SER A 112 9.54 -4.83 -2.02
CA SER A 112 8.31 -5.13 -2.76
C SER A 112 7.05 -5.06 -1.91
N PHE A 113 7.16 -5.46 -0.64
CA PHE A 113 6.05 -5.48 0.31
C PHE A 113 5.71 -4.06 0.80
N PHE A 114 6.72 -3.26 1.13
CA PHE A 114 6.54 -1.89 1.56
C PHE A 114 6.07 -1.00 0.42
N ASP A 115 6.58 -1.21 -0.80
CA ASP A 115 6.02 -0.58 -1.99
C ASP A 115 4.54 -0.95 -2.14
N ASP A 116 4.12 -2.20 -1.96
CA ASP A 116 2.70 -2.58 -2.04
C ASP A 116 1.78 -1.83 -1.07
N LEU A 117 2.30 -1.53 0.12
CA LEU A 117 1.56 -0.83 1.18
C LEU A 117 1.61 0.69 1.08
N GLY A 118 2.35 1.24 0.12
CA GLY A 118 2.45 2.69 -0.05
C GLY A 118 3.54 3.37 0.74
N PHE A 119 4.48 2.62 1.30
CA PHE A 119 5.65 3.23 1.92
C PHE A 119 6.55 3.84 0.86
N GLU A 120 7.14 4.96 1.21
CA GLU A 120 8.15 5.65 0.42
C GLU A 120 9.51 5.55 1.13
N VAL A 121 10.59 5.68 0.36
CA VAL A 121 11.94 5.74 0.93
C VAL A 121 12.27 7.20 1.27
N HIS A 122 12.59 7.45 2.54
CA HIS A 122 12.95 8.78 3.05
C HIS A 122 14.36 8.76 3.66
N ASP A 123 15.08 9.86 3.50
CA ASP A 123 16.29 10.17 4.30
C ASP A 123 15.82 10.76 5.63
N ILE A 124 16.07 10.03 6.72
CA ILE A 124 15.67 10.41 8.09
C ILE A 124 16.79 11.12 8.86
N GLY A 125 17.80 11.62 8.14
CA GLY A 125 18.93 12.36 8.68
C GLY A 125 20.17 11.51 8.94
N ALA A 126 21.33 12.17 8.93
CA ALA A 126 22.64 11.54 9.11
C ALA A 126 22.95 10.40 8.12
N GLY A 127 22.39 10.48 6.90
CA GLY A 127 22.57 9.48 5.85
C GLY A 127 21.81 8.18 6.09
N LYS A 128 20.77 8.20 6.93
CA LYS A 128 19.97 7.04 7.27
C LYS A 128 18.72 6.98 6.39
N LEU A 129 18.36 5.78 5.97
CA LEU A 129 17.18 5.55 5.13
C LEU A 129 16.13 4.74 5.86
N ALA A 130 14.86 5.08 5.64
CA ALA A 130 13.71 4.34 6.17
C ALA A 130 12.60 4.21 5.13
N PHE A 131 11.79 3.16 5.26
CA PHE A 131 10.47 3.13 4.66
C PHE A 131 9.51 3.92 5.55
N VAL A 132 8.83 4.91 4.99
CA VAL A 132 7.91 5.80 5.71
C VAL A 132 6.52 5.78 5.07
N LEU A 133 5.48 5.68 5.90
CA LEU A 133 4.08 5.80 5.49
C LEU A 133 3.38 6.82 6.39
N TYR A 134 2.87 7.89 5.78
CA TYR A 134 2.13 8.94 6.46
C TYR A 134 0.62 8.72 6.42
N ASP A 135 -0.03 9.18 7.47
CA ASP A 135 -1.46 9.44 7.56
C ASP A 135 -1.76 10.93 7.28
N ALA A 136 -3.03 11.28 7.04
CA ALA A 136 -3.52 12.65 6.82
C ALA A 136 -3.11 13.61 7.95
N ASP A 137 -3.10 13.13 9.19
CA ASP A 137 -2.70 13.90 10.38
C ASP A 137 -1.18 14.04 10.52
N ARG A 138 -0.39 13.60 9.53
CA ARG A 138 1.09 13.55 9.53
C ARG A 138 1.70 12.64 10.59
N LYS A 139 0.91 11.80 11.24
CA LYS A 139 1.43 10.62 11.94
C LYS A 139 2.07 9.69 10.92
N TYR A 140 3.08 8.92 11.32
CA TYR A 140 3.74 8.03 10.37
C TYR A 140 4.34 6.79 11.01
N LEU A 141 4.34 5.71 10.22
CA LEU A 141 5.18 4.54 10.46
C LEU A 141 6.53 4.75 9.81
N CYS A 142 7.60 4.44 10.54
CA CYS A 142 8.97 4.46 10.06
C CYS A 142 9.61 3.09 10.31
N ILE A 143 10.17 2.51 9.25
CA ILE A 143 10.68 1.15 9.26
C ILE A 143 12.13 1.14 8.77
N THR A 144 12.98 0.54 9.59
CA THR A 144 14.41 0.36 9.32
C THR A 144 14.83 -1.07 9.63
N ASP A 145 16.07 -1.38 9.28
CA ASP A 145 16.80 -2.50 9.86
C ASP A 145 16.97 -2.35 11.40
N PRO A 146 17.47 -3.38 12.12
CA PRO A 146 17.66 -3.31 13.57
C PRO A 146 18.62 -2.20 14.01
N SER A 147 19.61 -1.85 13.18
CA SER A 147 20.56 -0.79 13.49
C SER A 147 19.91 0.60 13.45
N GLY A 148 18.78 0.74 12.77
CA GLY A 148 18.12 2.03 12.59
C GLY A 148 18.84 2.94 11.60
N SER A 149 19.57 2.38 10.64
CA SER A 149 20.42 3.16 9.74
C SER A 149 20.14 2.92 8.27
N THR A 150 19.53 1.80 7.90
CA THR A 150 19.26 1.47 6.50
C THR A 150 17.91 0.80 6.31
N LEU A 151 17.53 0.64 5.05
CA LEU A 151 16.35 -0.13 4.65
C LEU A 151 16.57 -1.62 4.97
N PRO A 152 15.56 -2.31 5.54
CA PRO A 152 15.58 -3.75 5.70
C PRO A 152 15.51 -4.45 4.33
N GLU A 153 16.19 -5.59 4.19
CA GLU A 153 16.12 -6.43 2.97
C GLU A 153 14.94 -7.41 3.00
N GLN A 154 14.62 -7.92 4.19
CA GLN A 154 13.59 -8.92 4.43
C GLN A 154 12.62 -8.43 5.50
N LEU A 155 11.41 -8.98 5.54
CA LEU A 155 10.45 -8.71 6.60
C LEU A 155 10.77 -9.43 7.92
N VAL A 156 12.05 -9.55 8.29
CA VAL A 156 12.48 -10.14 9.56
C VAL A 156 13.55 -9.25 10.17
N ASN A 157 13.61 -9.20 11.50
CA ASN A 157 14.49 -8.29 12.23
C ASN A 157 14.21 -6.84 11.81
N LEU A 158 12.96 -6.41 11.91
CA LEU A 158 12.56 -5.04 11.59
C LEU A 158 12.54 -4.20 12.86
N ARG A 159 12.95 -2.95 12.73
CA ARG A 159 12.62 -1.92 13.72
C ARG A 159 11.48 -1.08 13.15
N VAL A 160 10.34 -1.10 13.83
CA VAL A 160 9.16 -0.33 13.42
C VAL A 160 8.82 0.66 14.51
N ARG A 161 8.63 1.92 14.12
CA ARG A 161 8.26 3.02 15.01
C ARG A 161 7.04 3.76 14.49
N LEU A 162 6.14 4.09 15.39
CA LEU A 162 5.03 5.00 15.16
C LEU A 162 5.38 6.36 15.75
N TYR A 163 5.24 7.39 14.92
CA TYR A 163 5.49 8.78 15.28
C TYR A 163 4.20 9.61 15.24
N GLU A 164 4.07 10.56 16.17
CA GLU A 164 3.14 11.68 16.03
C GLU A 164 3.66 12.70 15.02
N ALA A 165 2.81 13.67 14.66
CA ALA A 165 3.12 14.76 13.73
C ALA A 165 4.28 15.69 14.18
N ASP A 166 4.68 15.63 15.44
CA ASP A 166 5.77 16.41 16.04
C ASP A 166 7.06 15.59 16.24
N ASP A 167 7.18 14.47 15.53
CA ASP A 167 8.32 13.53 15.55
C ASP A 167 8.54 12.83 16.90
N GLN A 168 7.54 12.84 17.81
CA GLN A 168 7.58 12.03 19.03
C GLN A 168 7.24 10.57 18.74
N ILE A 169 8.05 9.65 19.27
CA ILE A 169 7.79 8.20 19.18
C ILE A 169 6.68 7.83 20.17
N VAL A 170 5.58 7.30 19.64
CA VAL A 170 4.42 6.83 20.41
C VAL A 170 4.53 5.34 20.73
N ALA A 171 5.07 4.58 19.78
CA ALA A 171 5.26 3.14 19.93
C ALA A 171 6.49 2.70 19.13
N GLU A 172 7.17 1.67 19.66
CA GLU A 172 8.29 1.02 18.99
C GLU A 172 8.15 -0.49 19.19
N CYS A 173 8.34 -1.26 18.11
CA CYS A 173 8.42 -2.71 18.19
C CYS A 173 9.55 -3.26 17.31
N PHE A 174 10.07 -4.40 17.75
CA PHE A 174 11.03 -5.20 17.00
C PHE A 174 10.32 -6.46 16.53
N ILE A 175 10.42 -6.74 15.23
CA ILE A 175 9.79 -7.89 14.57
C ILE A 175 10.87 -8.87 14.17
#